data_AF-A0A7S0KB06-F1
#
_entry.id   AF-A0A7S0KB06-F1
#
_cell.length_a   1.000
_cell.length_b   1.000
_cell.length_c   1.000
_cell.angle_alpha   90.00
_cell.angle_beta   90.00
_cell.angle_gamma   90.00
#
_symmetry.space_group_name_H-M   'P 1'
#
loop_
_entity.id
_entity.type
_entity.pdbx_description
1 polymer ?
#
loop_
_entity_poly.entity_id
_entity_poly.type
_entity_poly.pdbx_seq_one_letter_code
_entity_poly.pdbx_strand_id
1 'polypeptide(L)'
;IWQRTSLSRRQFATLYLGPLERYAELVQQFPASESHHHAYPGGMLDHGLEIVAYALKLRQSHLLPAGTTPEAQAAQAEAWTAGTAYAALLHDVGKVAVDLHVEYADGTVWHPWHGPLRRPYRFRYRKE
;
A
#
# COMPACT_ATOMS: atom_id res chain seq x y z
N ILE A 1 4.91 -0.87 -11.92
CA ILE A 1 4.32 0.39 -11.43
C ILE A 1 4.82 1.59 -12.23
N TRP A 2 6.13 1.91 -12.23
CA TRP A 2 6.73 3.03 -12.99
C TRP A 2 6.28 3.17 -14.45
N GLN A 3 6.28 2.08 -15.23
CA GLN A 3 5.85 2.07 -16.64
C GLN A 3 4.40 2.53 -16.88
N ARG A 4 3.59 2.66 -15.82
CA ARG A 4 2.20 3.10 -15.88
C ARG A 4 2.02 4.56 -15.40
N THR A 5 3.12 5.29 -15.22
CA THR A 5 3.15 6.70 -14.82
C THR A 5 3.89 7.50 -15.90
N SER A 6 3.56 8.78 -16.09
CA SER A 6 4.28 9.65 -17.05
C SER A 6 5.35 10.55 -16.41
N LEU A 7 5.68 10.27 -15.14
CA LEU A 7 6.58 11.07 -14.33
C LEU A 7 8.06 10.94 -14.73
N SER A 8 8.87 11.93 -14.34
CA SER A 8 10.33 11.77 -14.33
C SER A 8 10.78 10.81 -13.22
N ARG A 9 11.99 10.24 -13.34
CA ARG A 9 12.50 9.27 -12.34
C ARG A 9 12.55 9.88 -10.93
N ARG A 10 12.89 11.17 -10.86
CA ARG A 10 12.92 11.93 -9.60
C ARG A 10 11.51 12.05 -9.01
N GLN A 11 10.53 12.43 -9.82
CA GLN A 11 9.14 12.54 -9.36
C GLN A 11 8.58 11.19 -8.91
N PHE A 12 8.86 10.11 -9.65
CA PHE A 12 8.44 8.77 -9.23
C PHE A 12 9.12 8.31 -7.95
N ALA A 13 10.41 8.60 -7.77
CA ALA A 13 11.10 8.28 -6.53
C ALA A 13 10.37 8.91 -5.33
N THR A 14 9.96 10.17 -5.45
CA THR A 14 9.25 10.90 -4.39
C THR A 14 7.79 10.46 -4.23
N LEU A 15 7.05 10.33 -5.34
CA LEU A 15 5.60 10.14 -5.34
C LEU A 15 5.17 8.67 -5.36
N TYR A 16 6.04 7.73 -5.68
CA TYR A 16 5.65 6.31 -5.74
C TYR A 16 6.60 5.45 -4.93
N LEU A 17 7.90 5.50 -5.22
CA LEU A 17 8.86 4.63 -4.56
C LEU A 17 8.90 4.88 -3.04
N GLY A 18 9.01 6.13 -2.60
CA GLY A 18 9.01 6.46 -1.17
C GLY A 18 7.74 5.98 -0.43
N PRO A 19 6.51 6.24 -0.93
CA PRO A 19 5.30 5.66 -0.35
C PRO A 19 5.29 4.13 -0.32
N LEU A 20 5.73 3.46 -1.39
CA LEU A 20 5.81 2.01 -1.47
C LEU A 20 6.81 1.43 -0.45
N GLU A 21 7.98 2.06 -0.31
CA GLU A 21 9.00 1.69 0.67
C GLU A 21 8.47 1.88 2.10
N ARG A 22 7.81 3.00 2.40
CA ARG A 22 7.18 3.21 3.73
C ARG A 22 6.09 2.18 4.03
N TYR A 23 5.32 1.80 3.03
CA TYR A 23 4.34 0.72 3.18
C TYR A 23 5.04 -0.61 3.47
N ALA A 24 6.10 -0.94 2.72
CA ALA A 24 6.90 -2.16 2.94
C ALA A 24 7.54 -2.19 4.33
N GLU A 25 8.10 -1.07 4.80
CA GLU A 25 8.66 -0.94 6.15
C GLU A 25 7.61 -1.14 7.26
N LEU A 26 6.37 -0.74 7.00
CA LEU A 26 5.27 -0.89 7.96
C LEU A 26 4.75 -2.33 8.01
N VAL A 27 4.55 -2.97 6.85
CA VAL A 27 3.89 -4.28 6.79
C VAL A 27 4.85 -5.46 6.91
N GLN A 28 6.13 -5.29 6.54
CA GLN A 28 7.21 -6.28 6.67
C GLN A 28 6.77 -7.70 6.29
N GLN A 29 6.80 -8.63 7.26
CA GLN A 29 6.47 -10.04 7.10
C GLN A 29 5.01 -10.36 7.44
N PHE A 30 4.13 -9.37 7.58
CA PHE A 30 2.73 -9.65 7.89
C PHE A 30 2.02 -10.34 6.70
N PRO A 31 1.19 -11.35 6.98
CA PRO A 31 0.28 -11.93 6.00
C PRO A 31 -0.88 -10.96 5.70
N ALA A 32 -1.47 -11.05 4.50
CA ALA A 32 -2.66 -10.26 4.15
C ALA A 32 -3.97 -10.92 4.58
N SER A 33 -3.94 -12.23 4.88
CA SER A 33 -5.08 -13.02 5.34
C SER A 33 -4.64 -14.18 6.24
N GLU A 34 -5.54 -14.68 7.09
CA GLU A 34 -5.20 -15.76 8.03
C GLU A 34 -5.06 -17.13 7.36
N SER A 35 -5.84 -17.39 6.31
CA SER A 35 -6.00 -18.73 5.75
C SER A 35 -6.26 -18.78 4.23
N HIS A 36 -6.16 -17.65 3.54
CA HIS A 36 -6.52 -17.51 2.12
C HIS A 36 -5.33 -17.04 1.27
N HIS A 37 -5.61 -16.42 0.12
CA HIS A 37 -4.61 -15.76 -0.70
C HIS A 37 -3.76 -14.80 0.15
N HIS A 38 -2.44 -14.88 -0.03
CA HIS A 38 -1.46 -14.09 0.72
C HIS A 38 -1.38 -14.39 2.24
N ALA A 39 -1.78 -15.59 2.68
CA ALA A 39 -1.58 -16.10 4.04
C ALA A 39 -0.16 -16.66 4.29
N TYR A 40 0.86 -15.87 3.98
CA TYR A 40 2.27 -16.23 4.16
C TYR A 40 3.09 -15.01 4.59
N PRO A 41 4.31 -15.20 5.15
CA PRO A 41 5.17 -14.08 5.53
C PRO A 41 5.47 -13.14 4.35
N GLY A 42 5.12 -11.86 4.51
CA GLY A 42 5.27 -10.84 3.46
C GLY A 42 4.08 -10.74 2.50
N GLY A 43 3.04 -11.56 2.68
CA GLY A 43 1.86 -11.57 1.84
C GLY A 43 1.14 -10.20 1.78
N MET A 44 1.18 -9.40 2.84
CA MET A 44 0.61 -8.05 2.85
C MET A 44 1.31 -7.12 1.84
N LEU A 45 2.65 -7.23 1.72
CA LEU A 45 3.40 -6.45 0.74
C LEU A 45 3.06 -6.86 -0.69
N ASP A 46 3.06 -8.17 -0.96
CA ASP A 46 2.74 -8.71 -2.28
C ASP A 46 1.34 -8.29 -2.73
N HIS A 47 0.34 -8.49 -1.86
CA HIS A 47 -1.05 -8.11 -2.10
C HIS A 47 -1.17 -6.61 -2.40
N GLY A 48 -0.58 -5.75 -1.56
CA GLY A 48 -0.60 -4.30 -1.77
C GLY A 48 -0.02 -3.88 -3.11
N LEU A 49 1.14 -4.45 -3.49
CA LEU A 49 1.79 -4.13 -4.77
C LEU A 49 1.01 -4.67 -5.98
N GLU A 50 0.42 -5.86 -5.86
CA GLU A 50 -0.43 -6.44 -6.89
C GLU A 50 -1.65 -5.55 -7.15
N ILE A 51 -2.37 -5.15 -6.09
CA ILE A 51 -3.56 -4.30 -6.21
C ILE A 51 -3.21 -2.92 -6.78
N VAL A 52 -2.06 -2.33 -6.43
CA VAL A 52 -1.57 -1.10 -7.07
C VAL A 52 -1.33 -1.30 -8.56
N ALA A 53 -0.68 -2.40 -8.96
CA ALA A 53 -0.38 -2.68 -10.35
C ALA A 53 -1.66 -2.86 -11.20
N TYR A 54 -2.67 -3.55 -10.65
CA TYR A 54 -3.97 -3.71 -11.29
C TYR A 54 -4.77 -2.41 -11.35
N ALA A 55 -4.84 -1.65 -10.25
CA ALA A 55 -5.54 -0.37 -10.22
C ALA A 55 -4.97 0.61 -11.25
N LEU A 56 -3.63 0.68 -11.37
CA LEU A 56 -2.98 1.51 -12.40
C LEU A 56 -3.24 1.00 -13.82
N LYS A 57 -3.32 -0.31 -14.04
CA LYS A 57 -3.69 -0.87 -15.36
C LYS A 57 -5.12 -0.48 -15.73
N LEU A 58 -6.08 -0.62 -14.82
CA LEU A 58 -7.47 -0.23 -15.05
C LEU A 58 -7.62 1.28 -15.24
N ARG A 59 -6.82 2.07 -14.52
CA ARG A 59 -6.86 3.53 -14.67
C ARG A 59 -6.45 4.00 -16.07
N GLN A 60 -5.55 3.31 -16.76
CA GLN A 60 -5.14 3.71 -18.12
C GLN A 60 -6.30 3.77 -19.12
N SER A 61 -7.39 3.04 -18.89
CA SER A 61 -8.59 3.08 -19.73
C SER A 61 -9.63 4.14 -19.31
N HIS A 62 -9.32 4.98 -18.32
CA HIS A 62 -10.26 5.97 -17.76
C HIS A 62 -9.67 7.38 -17.72
N LEU A 63 -10.41 8.33 -18.32
CA LEU A 63 -10.13 9.76 -18.20
C LEU A 63 -10.75 10.29 -16.90
N LEU A 64 -9.91 10.73 -15.97
CA LEU A 64 -10.34 11.28 -14.68
C LEU A 64 -9.86 12.74 -14.53
N PRO A 65 -10.65 13.60 -13.85
CA PRO A 65 -11.95 13.32 -13.25
C PRO A 65 -13.05 13.14 -14.30
N ALA A 66 -13.96 12.19 -14.06
CA ALA A 66 -15.10 11.97 -14.94
C ALA A 66 -16.01 13.21 -15.00
N GLY A 67 -16.57 13.51 -16.17
CA GLY A 67 -17.51 14.62 -16.36
C GLY A 67 -16.89 16.02 -16.38
N THR A 68 -15.55 16.14 -16.47
CA THR A 68 -14.85 17.41 -16.63
C THR A 68 -14.31 17.59 -18.05
N THR A 69 -13.88 18.80 -18.41
CA THR A 69 -13.34 19.07 -19.75
C THR A 69 -12.01 18.33 -19.98
N PRO A 70 -11.67 17.98 -21.22
CA PRO A 70 -10.39 17.31 -21.53
C PRO A 70 -9.16 18.05 -20.99
N GLU A 71 -9.16 19.38 -20.99
CA GLU A 71 -8.07 20.20 -20.46
C GLU A 71 -7.93 20.04 -18.95
N ALA A 72 -9.06 20.03 -18.23
CA ALA A 72 -9.09 19.81 -16.78
C ALA A 72 -8.67 18.38 -16.40
N GLN A 73 -9.03 17.39 -17.22
CA GLN A 73 -8.60 16.00 -17.08
C GLN A 73 -7.10 15.87 -17.32
N ALA A 74 -6.57 16.46 -18.40
CA ALA A 74 -5.14 16.44 -18.72
C ALA A 74 -4.31 17.11 -17.62
N ALA A 75 -4.76 18.28 -17.12
CA ALA A 75 -4.07 19.02 -16.06
C ALA A 75 -3.96 18.23 -14.74
N GLN A 76 -4.90 17.32 -14.48
CA GLN A 76 -4.96 16.55 -13.24
C GLN A 76 -4.63 15.05 -13.42
N ALA A 77 -4.25 14.64 -14.63
CA ALA A 77 -4.12 13.22 -14.98
C ALA A 77 -3.20 12.47 -14.01
N GLU A 78 -2.01 13.02 -13.76
CA GLU A 78 -1.03 12.46 -12.83
C GLU A 78 -1.50 12.48 -11.37
N ALA A 79 -2.19 13.54 -10.92
CA ALA A 79 -2.72 13.62 -9.56
C ALA A 79 -3.75 12.51 -9.32
N TRP A 80 -4.66 12.29 -10.27
CA TRP A 80 -5.61 11.19 -10.19
C TRP A 80 -4.90 9.83 -10.24
N THR A 81 -3.85 9.67 -11.06
CA THR A 81 -3.11 8.40 -11.18
C THR A 81 -2.39 8.07 -9.86
N ALA A 82 -1.80 9.06 -9.20
CA ALA A 82 -1.22 8.92 -7.87
C ALA A 82 -2.29 8.61 -6.82
N GLY A 83 -3.42 9.33 -6.85
CA GLY A 83 -4.55 9.09 -5.95
C GLY A 83 -5.08 7.65 -6.05
N THR A 84 -5.27 7.13 -7.27
CA THR A 84 -5.66 5.73 -7.48
C THR A 84 -4.62 4.76 -6.91
N ALA A 85 -3.33 5.01 -7.12
CA ALA A 85 -2.28 4.15 -6.57
C ALA A 85 -2.25 4.16 -5.04
N TYR A 86 -2.42 5.32 -4.40
CA TYR A 86 -2.42 5.42 -2.95
C TYR A 86 -3.67 4.78 -2.33
N ALA A 87 -4.84 4.98 -2.93
CA ALA A 87 -6.06 4.32 -2.52
C ALA A 87 -5.91 2.80 -2.59
N ALA A 88 -5.37 2.29 -3.70
CA ALA A 88 -5.07 0.87 -3.88
C ALA A 88 -4.04 0.34 -2.86
N LEU A 89 -2.97 1.08 -2.59
CA LEU A 89 -1.93 0.65 -1.63
C LEU A 89 -2.47 0.57 -0.20
N LEU A 90 -3.31 1.53 0.19
CA LEU A 90 -3.77 1.69 1.56
C LEU A 90 -5.10 1.00 1.86
N HIS A 91 -5.77 0.42 0.86
CA HIS A 91 -7.14 -0.10 1.01
C HIS A 91 -7.31 -1.07 2.19
N ASP A 92 -6.32 -1.95 2.41
CA ASP A 92 -6.34 -2.98 3.43
C ASP A 92 -5.36 -2.71 4.60
N VAL A 93 -4.65 -1.57 4.61
CA VAL A 93 -3.62 -1.30 5.63
C VAL A 93 -4.16 -1.34 7.07
N GLY A 94 -5.46 -1.06 7.24
CA GLY A 94 -6.16 -1.13 8.52
C GLY A 94 -6.11 -2.52 9.15
N LYS A 95 -6.05 -3.60 8.37
CA LYS A 95 -5.96 -4.99 8.85
C LYS A 95 -4.78 -5.21 9.80
N VAL A 96 -3.65 -4.53 9.55
CA VAL A 96 -2.47 -4.60 10.41
C VAL A 96 -2.78 -4.11 11.84
N ALA A 97 -3.69 -3.13 11.98
CA ALA A 97 -4.08 -2.59 13.27
C ALA A 97 -5.14 -3.44 14.00
N VAL A 98 -6.08 -4.02 13.24
CA VAL A 98 -7.29 -4.65 13.81
C VAL A 98 -7.21 -6.18 13.88
N ASP A 99 -6.53 -6.84 12.94
CA ASP A 99 -6.48 -8.30 12.87
C ASP A 99 -5.29 -8.88 13.64
N LEU A 100 -4.20 -8.11 13.75
CA LEU A 100 -2.95 -8.59 14.32
C LEU A 100 -2.73 -8.09 15.75
N HIS A 101 -2.18 -8.98 16.57
CA HIS A 101 -1.54 -8.66 17.84
C HIS A 101 -0.03 -8.83 17.66
N VAL A 102 0.72 -7.76 17.87
CA VAL A 102 2.17 -7.72 17.62
C VAL A 102 2.90 -7.29 18.89
N GLU A 103 3.96 -8.02 19.22
CA GLU A 103 4.79 -7.75 20.38
C GLU A 103 6.27 -7.81 20.00
N TYR A 104 7.07 -6.92 20.58
CA TYR A 104 8.51 -7.07 20.61
C TYR A 104 8.93 -8.26 21.49
N ALA A 105 10.18 -8.70 21.35
CA ALA A 105 10.73 -9.80 22.16
C ALA A 105 10.62 -9.54 23.69
N ASP A 106 10.62 -8.28 24.12
CA ASP A 106 10.46 -7.86 25.52
C ASP A 106 8.99 -7.86 26.00
N GLY A 107 8.03 -8.23 25.15
CA GLY A 107 6.60 -8.26 25.45
C GLY A 107 5.88 -6.92 25.26
N THR A 108 6.60 -5.85 24.89
CA THR A 108 5.98 -4.56 24.59
C THR A 108 5.09 -4.67 23.36
N VAL A 109 3.82 -4.29 23.48
CA VAL A 109 2.86 -4.28 22.37
C VAL A 109 3.24 -3.19 21.37
N TRP A 110 3.21 -3.55 20.09
CA TRP A 110 3.39 -2.62 18.99
C TRP A 110 2.05 -2.25 18.35
N HIS A 111 1.96 -1.01 17.89
CA HIS A 111 0.87 -0.52 17.07
C HIS A 111 1.41 0.18 15.83
N PRO A 112 0.69 0.14 14.69
CA PRO A 112 1.15 0.75 13.43
C PRO A 112 1.51 2.23 13.52
N TRP A 113 0.83 2.99 14.40
CA TRP A 113 1.11 4.42 14.62
C TRP A 113 2.38 4.70 15.42
N HIS A 114 3.06 3.68 15.96
CA HIS A 114 4.39 3.83 16.55
C HIS A 114 5.52 3.85 15.50
N GLY A 115 5.17 3.68 14.22
CA GLY A 115 6.13 3.56 13.12
C GLY A 115 6.59 2.12 12.88
N PRO A 116 7.51 1.91 11.93
CA PRO A 116 7.91 0.56 11.50
C PRO A 116 8.62 -0.21 12.62
N LEU A 117 8.46 -1.54 12.62
CA LEU A 117 9.16 -2.43 13.55
C LEU A 117 10.67 -2.41 13.26
N ARG A 118 11.48 -2.14 14.29
CA ARG A 118 12.96 -2.06 14.17
C ARG A 118 13.72 -3.11 14.97
N ARG A 119 13.01 -3.96 15.68
CA ARG A 119 13.54 -5.00 16.58
C ARG A 119 12.83 -6.32 16.30
N PRO A 120 13.42 -7.47 16.65
CA PRO A 120 12.73 -8.75 16.56
C PRO A 120 11.37 -8.70 17.24
N TYR A 121 10.38 -9.27 16.57
CA TYR A 121 8.98 -9.25 16.98
C TYR A 121 8.33 -10.60 16.71
N ARG A 122 7.18 -10.81 17.33
CA ARG A 122 6.25 -11.90 17.03
C ARG A 122 4.88 -11.30 16.79
N PHE A 123 4.06 -12.00 16.02
CA PHE A 123 2.67 -11.63 15.81
C PHE A 123 1.78 -12.85 15.83
N ARG A 124 0.50 -12.62 16.09
CA ARG A 124 -0.58 -13.61 15.98
C ARG A 124 -1.86 -12.89 15.57
N TYR A 125 -2.81 -13.62 14.99
CA TYR A 125 -4.15 -13.11 14.84
C TYR A 125 -4.80 -12.87 16.21
N ARG A 126 -5.59 -11.80 16.30
CA ARG A 126 -6.47 -11.57 17.44
C ARG A 126 -7.57 -12.63 17.39
N LYS A 127 -7.95 -13.13 18.58
CA LYS A 127 -9.14 -13.95 18.71
C LYS A 127 -10.31 -13.00 18.93
N GLU A 128 -11.43 -13.26 18.26
CA GLU A 128 -12.72 -12.62 18.56
C GLU A 128 -13.09 -12.78 20.05
#